data_AF-A0AAD5WGT2-F1
#
_entry.id   AF-A0AAD5WGT2-F1
#
_cell.length_a   1.000
_cell.length_b   1.000
_cell.length_c   1.000
_cell.angle_alpha   90.00
_cell.angle_beta   90.00
_cell.angle_gamma   90.00
#
_symmetry.space_group_name_H-M   'P 1'
#
loop_
_entity.id
_entity.type
_entity.pdbx_description
1 polymer ?
#
loop_
_entity_poly.entity_id
_entity_poly.type
_entity_poly.pdbx_seq_one_letter_code
_entity_poly.pdbx_strand_id
1 'polypeptide(L)'
;PDAYRDLPRLLAVARAGSSAINVQLSVDETYADVRPVRVDKNAKTAFVWGIKQVTLLGQNVNSYRDMSESNHFTEKVVSTTSVPGFSTVYKPKRGGRTFLTLLEKVSEIDPEMRIRFTSPHPKDFPIEVIQLIRERPNICNQLHLPAQSGDDATLERMGRGYTKDLYLQLVDDIRKVIPGVSLTSDFIAGFCGETE
;
A
#
# COMPACT_ATOMS: atom_id res chain seq x y z
N PRO A 1 -2.26 16.90 -6.60
CA PRO A 1 -3.26 17.25 -5.56
C PRO A 1 -4.62 17.72 -6.09
N ASP A 2 -4.74 18.45 -7.21
CA ASP A 2 -6.00 19.06 -7.69
C ASP A 2 -7.06 18.07 -8.18
N ALA A 3 -6.77 16.77 -8.18
CA ALA A 3 -7.74 15.73 -8.52
C ALA A 3 -9.01 15.75 -7.64
N TYR A 4 -8.94 16.31 -6.41
CA TYR A 4 -10.14 16.52 -5.59
C TYR A 4 -11.14 17.50 -6.23
N ARG A 5 -10.68 18.43 -7.09
CA ARG A 5 -11.55 19.37 -7.80
C ARG A 5 -12.44 18.68 -8.83
N ASP A 6 -12.09 17.47 -9.25
CA ASP A 6 -12.90 16.66 -10.16
C ASP A 6 -13.98 15.84 -9.43
N LEU A 7 -13.95 15.78 -8.09
CA LEU A 7 -14.94 15.03 -7.29
C LEU A 7 -16.40 15.42 -7.58
N PRO A 8 -16.78 16.70 -7.73
CA PRO A 8 -18.16 17.06 -8.07
C PRO A 8 -18.63 16.47 -9.40
N ARG A 9 -17.76 16.43 -10.42
CA ARG A 9 -18.05 15.81 -11.72
C ARG A 9 -18.13 14.29 -11.59
N LEU A 10 -17.18 13.66 -10.90
CA LEU A 10 -17.17 12.21 -10.67
C LEU A 10 -18.43 11.75 -9.92
N LEU A 11 -18.87 12.52 -8.92
CA LEU A 11 -20.11 12.27 -8.18
C LEU A 11 -21.35 12.43 -9.06
N ALA A 12 -21.37 13.42 -9.97
CA ALA A 12 -22.48 13.60 -10.91
C ALA A 12 -22.59 12.42 -11.89
N VAL A 13 -21.46 11.93 -12.42
CA VAL A 13 -21.40 10.78 -13.33
C VAL A 13 -21.82 9.49 -12.61
N ALA A 14 -21.36 9.29 -11.38
CA ALA A 14 -21.78 8.16 -10.54
C ALA A 14 -23.28 8.19 -10.24
N ARG A 15 -23.85 9.37 -9.94
CA ARG A 15 -25.30 9.54 -9.73
C ARG A 15 -26.13 9.29 -10.99
N ALA A 16 -25.54 9.51 -12.17
CA ALA A 16 -26.15 9.17 -13.45
C ALA A 16 -26.04 7.68 -13.82
N GLY A 17 -25.56 6.82 -12.91
CA GLY A 17 -25.50 5.38 -13.08
C GLY A 17 -24.26 4.86 -13.81
N SER A 18 -23.30 5.74 -14.13
CA SER A 18 -22.05 5.37 -14.80
C SER A 18 -20.88 5.35 -13.82
N SER A 19 -20.01 4.34 -13.90
CA SER A 19 -18.78 4.31 -13.11
C SER A 19 -17.84 5.44 -13.54
N ALA A 20 -17.32 6.20 -12.57
CA ALA A 20 -16.40 7.32 -12.82
C ALA A 20 -15.09 7.13 -12.04
N ILE A 21 -13.95 7.29 -12.74
CA ILE A 21 -12.61 7.24 -12.15
C ILE A 21 -11.79 8.40 -12.73
N ASN A 22 -10.96 9.03 -11.90
CA ASN A 22 -9.93 9.97 -12.35
C ASN A 22 -8.56 9.37 -12.04
N VAL A 23 -7.74 9.22 -13.08
CA VAL A 23 -6.40 8.64 -13.03
C VAL A 23 -5.36 9.63 -13.59
N GLN A 24 -5.76 10.89 -13.82
CA GLN A 24 -4.87 11.91 -14.33
C GLN A 24 -3.95 12.39 -13.19
N LEU A 25 -2.73 11.87 -13.21
CA LEU A 25 -1.64 12.37 -12.39
C LEU A 25 -1.05 13.59 -13.10
N SER A 26 -1.30 14.78 -12.56
CA SER A 26 -0.63 15.98 -13.03
C SER A 26 0.83 15.93 -12.62
N VAL A 27 1.74 16.19 -13.57
CA VAL A 27 3.18 16.31 -13.31
C VAL A 27 3.50 17.65 -12.63
N ASP A 28 2.62 18.65 -12.81
CA ASP A 28 2.71 19.96 -12.20
C ASP A 28 1.60 20.12 -11.14
N GLU A 29 1.98 20.28 -9.88
CA GLU A 29 1.07 20.56 -8.77
C GLU A 29 1.02 22.08 -8.50
N THR A 30 -0.01 22.77 -9.00
CA THR A 30 -0.19 24.21 -8.73
C THR A 30 -1.10 24.42 -7.51
N TYR A 31 -0.53 24.69 -6.34
CA TYR A 31 -1.26 25.18 -5.16
C TYR A 31 -1.65 26.66 -5.37
N ALA A 32 -2.46 26.94 -6.41
CA ALA A 32 -2.72 28.29 -6.92
C ALA A 32 -3.32 29.26 -5.88
N ASP A 33 -3.99 28.74 -4.83
CA ASP A 33 -4.75 29.54 -3.87
C ASP A 33 -4.19 29.54 -2.43
N VAL A 34 -3.07 28.84 -2.17
CA VAL A 34 -2.42 28.90 -0.86
C VAL A 34 -1.53 30.14 -0.82
N ARG A 35 -2.11 31.26 -0.38
CA ARG A 35 -1.37 32.50 -0.16
C ARG A 35 -0.58 32.42 1.15
N PRO A 36 0.76 32.47 1.14
CA PRO A 36 1.53 32.49 2.36
C PRO A 36 1.25 33.80 3.12
N VAL A 37 0.81 33.67 4.38
CA VAL A 37 0.63 34.82 5.27
C VAL A 37 1.95 35.06 6.00
N ARG A 38 2.55 36.24 5.79
CA ARG A 38 3.70 36.71 6.58
C ARG A 38 3.19 37.35 7.86
N VAL A 39 3.51 36.73 9.00
CA VAL A 39 3.25 37.32 10.32
C VAL A 39 4.30 38.38 10.67
N ASP A 40 5.54 38.26 10.16
CA ASP A 40 6.63 39.22 10.35
C ASP A 40 7.45 39.41 9.05
N LYS A 41 7.80 40.65 8.70
CA LYS A 41 8.55 41.01 7.49
C LYS A 41 10.07 40.77 7.62
N ASN A 42 10.60 40.67 8.84
CA ASN A 42 12.05 40.63 9.10
C ASN A 42 12.59 39.24 9.44
N ALA A 43 11.74 38.22 9.58
CA ALA A 43 12.15 36.86 9.85
C ALA A 43 12.75 36.19 8.60
N LYS A 44 13.90 35.51 8.73
CA LYS A 44 14.44 34.63 7.69
C LYS A 44 13.49 33.44 7.52
N THR A 45 12.74 33.41 6.41
CA THR A 45 11.86 32.29 6.05
C THR A 45 12.54 31.40 5.02
N ALA A 46 12.78 30.13 5.34
CA ALA A 46 13.05 29.11 4.34
C ALA A 46 11.70 28.60 3.79
N PHE A 47 11.46 28.80 2.50
CA PHE A 47 10.33 28.18 1.81
C PHE A 47 10.64 26.68 1.68
N VAL A 48 9.91 25.83 2.41
CA VAL A 48 9.90 24.38 2.14
C VAL A 48 8.73 24.13 1.19
N TRP A 49 8.99 24.28 -0.11
CA TRP A 49 8.10 23.76 -1.15
C TRP A 49 8.55 22.34 -1.47
N GLY A 50 7.67 21.36 -1.26
CA GLY A 50 7.96 19.96 -1.61
C GLY A 50 7.16 18.97 -0.78
N ILE A 51 6.53 18.02 -1.46
CA ILE A 51 5.97 16.83 -0.81
C ILE A 51 7.14 16.01 -0.27
N LYS A 52 7.26 15.92 1.06
CA LYS A 52 8.31 15.12 1.73
C LYS A 52 7.88 13.67 1.99
N GLN A 53 6.59 13.36 1.79
CA GLN A 53 6.07 12.02 2.00
C GLN A 53 4.89 11.70 1.07
N VAL A 54 4.89 10.51 0.47
CA VAL A 54 3.76 9.91 -0.23
C VAL A 54 3.27 8.70 0.56
N THR A 55 1.94 8.57 0.69
CA THR A 55 1.31 7.39 1.32
C THR A 55 0.41 6.68 0.32
N LEU A 56 0.72 5.44 -0.01
CA LEU A 56 -0.10 4.59 -0.87
C LEU A 56 -1.26 4.00 -0.06
N LEU A 57 -2.48 4.19 -0.55
CA LEU A 57 -3.72 3.75 0.09
C LEU A 57 -4.50 2.81 -0.81
N GLY A 58 -5.18 1.85 -0.20
CA GLY A 58 -6.10 0.93 -0.87
C GLY A 58 -6.79 0.04 0.17
N GLN A 59 -7.84 -0.66 -0.22
CA GLN A 59 -8.50 -1.64 0.66
C GLN A 59 -7.56 -2.80 1.01
N ASN A 60 -6.82 -3.29 0.02
CA ASN A 60 -5.70 -4.19 0.16
C ASN A 60 -4.58 -3.67 -0.75
N VAL A 61 -3.71 -2.81 -0.20
CA VAL A 61 -2.77 -2.01 -1.01
C VAL A 61 -1.78 -2.90 -1.77
N ASN A 62 -1.33 -4.01 -1.19
CA ASN A 62 -0.36 -4.93 -1.79
C ASN A 62 -0.99 -5.98 -2.72
N SER A 63 -2.32 -6.00 -2.84
CA SER A 63 -3.03 -6.63 -3.96
C SER A 63 -3.10 -5.75 -5.23
N TYR A 64 -2.41 -4.60 -5.24
CA TYR A 64 -2.37 -3.69 -6.39
C TYR A 64 -1.98 -4.41 -7.68
N ARG A 65 -2.75 -4.12 -8.73
CA ARG A 65 -2.46 -4.59 -10.07
C ARG A 65 -2.99 -3.61 -11.11
N ASP A 66 -2.08 -3.11 -11.93
CA ASP A 66 -2.41 -2.23 -13.04
C ASP A 66 -2.34 -3.00 -14.36
N MET A 67 -3.47 -3.02 -15.07
CA MET A 67 -3.67 -3.71 -16.35
C MET A 67 -3.70 -2.73 -17.54
N SER A 68 -3.57 -1.42 -17.31
CA SER A 68 -3.77 -0.39 -18.33
C SER A 68 -2.68 -0.39 -19.41
N GLU A 69 -1.47 -0.83 -19.09
CA GLU A 69 -0.33 -0.86 -20.02
C GLU A 69 0.01 -2.29 -20.50
N SER A 70 -0.99 -3.08 -20.88
CA SER A 70 -0.78 -4.44 -21.45
C SER A 70 -0.08 -4.48 -22.82
N ASN A 71 0.34 -3.33 -23.38
CA ASN A 71 0.95 -3.24 -24.70
C ASN A 71 2.49 -3.22 -24.72
N HIS A 72 3.18 -3.16 -23.57
CA HIS A 72 4.64 -3.32 -23.51
C HIS A 72 4.98 -4.55 -22.66
N PHE A 73 5.19 -5.66 -23.36
CA PHE A 73 5.73 -6.90 -22.79
C PHE A 73 7.11 -6.62 -22.18
N THR A 74 7.18 -6.41 -20.87
CA THR A 74 8.37 -6.80 -20.12
C THR A 74 8.32 -8.32 -19.95
N GLU A 75 9.30 -9.03 -20.50
CA GLU A 75 9.37 -10.49 -20.70
C GLU A 75 9.26 -11.37 -19.44
N LYS A 76 9.10 -10.81 -18.24
CA LYS A 76 8.86 -11.59 -17.01
C LYS A 76 7.40 -11.51 -16.61
N VAL A 77 6.67 -12.60 -16.85
CA VAL A 77 5.36 -12.85 -16.23
C VAL A 77 5.57 -12.96 -14.72
N VAL A 78 5.45 -11.85 -13.99
CA VAL A 78 5.48 -11.86 -12.53
C VAL A 78 4.07 -12.26 -12.06
N SER A 79 3.88 -13.55 -11.76
CA SER A 79 2.71 -14.00 -11.00
C SER A 79 2.69 -13.26 -9.66
N THR A 80 1.50 -13.00 -9.08
CA THR A 80 1.46 -12.55 -7.68
C THR A 80 2.05 -13.67 -6.84
N THR A 81 3.29 -13.52 -6.37
CA THR A 81 3.86 -14.43 -5.39
C THR A 81 3.15 -14.13 -4.09
N SER A 82 2.32 -15.06 -3.61
CA SER A 82 1.83 -15.02 -2.23
C SER A 82 2.90 -15.58 -1.31
N VAL A 83 2.81 -15.28 -0.02
CA VAL A 83 3.65 -15.93 0.98
C VAL A 83 3.43 -17.45 0.92
N PRO A 84 4.50 -18.27 0.87
CA PRO A 84 4.36 -19.73 0.85
C PRO A 84 3.49 -20.24 2.02
N GLY A 85 2.60 -21.19 1.74
CA GLY A 85 1.66 -21.74 2.73
C GLY A 85 0.37 -20.93 2.91
N PHE A 86 0.32 -19.69 2.43
CA PHE A 86 -0.93 -18.92 2.43
C PHE A 86 -1.83 -19.38 1.27
N SER A 87 -3.12 -19.50 1.56
CA SER A 87 -4.15 -19.89 0.61
C SER A 87 -5.06 -18.70 0.28
N THR A 88 -5.69 -18.75 -0.89
CA THR A 88 -6.63 -17.72 -1.33
C THR A 88 -7.73 -18.34 -2.18
N VAL A 89 -8.98 -17.96 -1.90
CA VAL A 89 -10.14 -18.33 -2.73
C VAL A 89 -10.22 -17.52 -4.03
N TYR A 90 -9.43 -16.45 -4.13
CA TYR A 90 -9.38 -15.60 -5.32
C TYR A 90 -8.45 -16.19 -6.38
N LYS A 91 -8.90 -16.18 -7.64
CA LYS A 91 -8.08 -16.62 -8.77
C LYS A 91 -6.83 -15.76 -8.89
N PRO A 92 -5.64 -16.36 -9.09
CA PRO A 92 -4.42 -15.59 -9.33
C PRO A 92 -4.62 -14.75 -10.59
N LYS A 93 -4.45 -13.44 -10.46
CA LYS A 93 -4.44 -12.54 -11.60
C LYS A 93 -3.17 -12.84 -12.42
N ARG A 94 -3.25 -12.78 -13.75
CA ARG A 94 -2.10 -12.94 -14.66
C ARG A 94 -1.77 -11.60 -15.32
N GLY A 95 -0.48 -11.28 -15.43
CA GLY A 95 -0.01 -10.03 -16.04
C GLY A 95 -0.29 -8.77 -15.23
N GLY A 96 0.07 -7.61 -15.81
CA GLY A 96 -0.06 -6.29 -15.16
C GLY A 96 1.09 -5.96 -14.21
N ARG A 97 1.23 -4.67 -13.89
CA ARG A 97 2.24 -4.20 -12.93
C ARG A 97 1.80 -4.53 -11.51
N THR A 98 2.68 -5.14 -10.74
CA THR A 98 2.41 -5.57 -9.37
C THR A 98 2.67 -4.43 -8.38
N PHE A 99 2.26 -4.63 -7.13
CA PHE A 99 2.61 -3.73 -6.04
C PHE A 99 4.14 -3.56 -5.89
N LEU A 100 4.91 -4.64 -6.07
CA LEU A 100 6.37 -4.59 -6.06
C LEU A 100 6.90 -3.60 -7.11
N THR A 101 6.44 -3.72 -8.36
CA THR A 101 6.85 -2.80 -9.45
C THR A 101 6.42 -1.36 -9.17
N LEU A 102 5.22 -1.15 -8.62
CA LEU A 102 4.77 0.19 -8.24
C LEU A 102 5.69 0.78 -7.16
N LEU A 103 5.95 0.02 -6.10
CA LEU A 103 6.74 0.46 -4.97
C LEU A 103 8.19 0.77 -5.38
N GLU A 104 8.77 -0.07 -6.24
CA GLU A 104 10.09 0.13 -6.84
C GLU A 104 10.14 1.44 -7.63
N LYS A 105 9.24 1.62 -8.60
CA LYS A 105 9.19 2.83 -9.42
C LYS A 105 8.97 4.11 -8.62
N VAL A 106 8.07 4.08 -7.62
CA VAL A 106 7.82 5.23 -6.75
C VAL A 106 9.07 5.57 -5.92
N SER A 107 9.82 4.56 -5.48
CA SER A 107 11.08 4.75 -4.74
C SER A 107 12.22 5.37 -5.56
N GLU A 108 12.13 5.34 -6.89
CA GLU A 108 13.13 5.90 -7.81
C GLU A 108 12.89 7.37 -8.16
N ILE A 109 11.66 7.87 -7.95
CA ILE A 109 11.28 9.24 -8.33
C ILE A 109 12.12 10.28 -7.59
N ASP A 110 12.19 10.13 -6.26
CA ASP A 110 12.92 11.03 -5.39
C ASP A 110 13.49 10.26 -4.17
N PRO A 111 14.82 10.10 -4.07
CA PRO A 111 15.47 9.43 -2.93
C PRO A 111 15.26 10.13 -1.58
N GLU A 112 14.91 11.42 -1.54
CA GLU A 112 14.63 12.15 -0.30
C GLU A 112 13.15 12.06 0.13
N MET A 113 12.27 11.58 -0.76
CA MET A 113 10.83 11.50 -0.50
C MET A 113 10.47 10.22 0.25
N ARG A 114 9.86 10.37 1.43
CA ARG A 114 9.43 9.24 2.25
C ARG A 114 8.23 8.52 1.65
N ILE A 115 8.27 7.21 1.55
CA ILE A 115 7.19 6.38 1.01
C ILE A 115 6.62 5.52 2.12
N ARG A 116 5.29 5.61 2.30
CA ARG A 116 4.53 4.79 3.23
C ARG A 116 3.41 4.09 2.49
N PHE A 117 2.94 2.98 3.02
CA PHE A 117 1.69 2.36 2.62
C PHE A 117 0.96 1.84 3.86
N THR A 118 -0.35 1.61 3.75
CA THR A 118 -1.15 1.04 4.84
C THR A 118 -2.24 0.13 4.29
N SER A 119 -2.90 -0.62 5.17
CA SER A 119 -3.85 -1.67 4.80
C SER A 119 -3.28 -2.77 3.87
N PRO A 120 -2.06 -3.29 4.09
CA PRO A 120 -1.63 -4.46 3.35
C PRO A 120 -2.25 -5.74 3.97
N HIS A 121 -2.44 -6.75 3.15
CA HIS A 121 -2.83 -8.08 3.61
C HIS A 121 -1.59 -8.99 3.78
N PRO A 122 -1.46 -9.76 4.87
CA PRO A 122 -0.27 -10.59 5.14
C PRO A 122 0.07 -11.58 4.00
N LYS A 123 -0.94 -12.18 3.37
CA LYS A 123 -0.77 -13.12 2.25
C LYS A 123 -0.04 -12.54 1.04
N ASP A 124 -0.15 -11.23 0.82
CA ASP A 124 0.35 -10.52 -0.35
C ASP A 124 1.70 -9.85 -0.04
N PHE A 125 2.47 -10.42 0.89
CA PHE A 125 3.75 -9.89 1.38
C PHE A 125 4.95 -10.80 1.04
N PRO A 126 5.22 -11.05 -0.26
CA PRO A 126 6.28 -11.96 -0.66
C PRO A 126 7.67 -11.38 -0.33
N ILE A 127 8.67 -12.26 -0.31
CA ILE A 127 10.03 -11.93 0.13
C ILE A 127 10.65 -10.77 -0.66
N GLU A 128 10.31 -10.64 -1.95
CA GLU A 128 10.80 -9.59 -2.83
C GLU A 128 10.32 -8.19 -2.38
N VAL A 129 9.10 -8.08 -1.83
CA VAL A 129 8.61 -6.81 -1.27
C VAL A 129 9.37 -6.46 0.00
N ILE A 130 9.64 -7.46 0.85
CA ILE A 130 10.39 -7.29 2.09
C ILE A 130 11.84 -6.84 1.78
N GLN A 131 12.47 -7.47 0.80
CA GLN A 131 13.81 -7.12 0.32
C GLN A 131 13.83 -5.69 -0.24
N LEU A 132 12.86 -5.31 -1.06
CA LEU A 132 12.79 -3.95 -1.60
C LEU A 132 12.69 -2.89 -0.48
N ILE A 133 11.88 -3.14 0.55
CA ILE A 133 11.76 -2.22 1.70
C ILE A 133 13.11 -2.09 2.42
N ARG A 134 13.87 -3.18 2.54
CA ARG A 134 15.22 -3.16 3.13
C ARG A 134 16.21 -2.37 2.27
N GLU A 135 16.14 -2.52 0.95
CA GLU A 135 17.08 -1.92 0.00
C GLU A 135 16.85 -0.42 -0.19
N ARG A 136 15.60 0.05 -0.09
CA ARG A 136 15.22 1.44 -0.37
C ARG A 136 15.06 2.24 0.93
N PRO A 137 16.03 3.10 1.31
CA PRO A 137 15.99 3.82 2.59
C PRO A 137 14.86 4.84 2.69
N ASN A 138 14.28 5.25 1.56
CA ASN A 138 13.15 6.15 1.48
C ASN A 138 11.80 5.44 1.67
N ILE A 139 11.75 4.11 1.77
CA ILE A 139 10.55 3.35 2.14
C ILE A 139 10.51 3.16 3.67
N CYS A 140 9.34 3.38 4.28
CA CYS A 140 9.18 3.26 5.73
C CYS A 140 9.38 1.82 6.24
N ASN A 141 10.26 1.64 7.22
CA ASN A 141 10.40 0.42 8.02
C ASN A 141 9.28 0.24 9.07
N GLN A 142 8.05 0.66 8.73
CA GLN A 142 6.87 0.48 9.57
C GLN A 142 5.81 -0.25 8.75
N LEU A 143 5.49 -1.49 9.14
CA LEU A 143 4.52 -2.33 8.45
C LEU A 143 3.29 -2.55 9.33
N HIS A 144 2.13 -2.38 8.73
CA HIS A 144 0.86 -2.74 9.35
C HIS A 144 0.45 -4.10 8.84
N LEU A 145 0.46 -5.15 9.67
CA LEU A 145 0.17 -6.53 9.30
C LEU A 145 -1.00 -7.02 10.15
N PRO A 146 -2.24 -6.98 9.67
CA PRO A 146 -3.39 -7.40 10.45
C PRO A 146 -3.39 -8.91 10.70
N ALA A 147 -3.18 -9.34 11.95
CA ALA A 147 -3.21 -10.75 12.38
C ALA A 147 -4.63 -11.25 12.62
N GLN A 148 -5.47 -10.38 13.19
CA GLN A 148 -6.91 -10.52 13.35
C GLN A 148 -7.32 -11.51 14.44
N SER A 149 -6.73 -12.70 14.50
CA SER A 149 -6.90 -13.64 15.62
C SER A 149 -5.64 -14.47 15.84
N GLY A 150 -5.48 -15.01 17.06
CA GLY A 150 -4.44 -15.96 17.42
C GLY A 150 -4.89 -17.43 17.36
N ASP A 151 -6.13 -17.70 16.94
CA ASP A 151 -6.72 -19.04 16.86
C ASP A 151 -6.97 -19.46 15.41
N ASP A 152 -6.48 -20.63 15.02
CA ASP A 152 -6.56 -21.11 13.63
C ASP A 152 -7.99 -21.37 13.18
N ALA A 153 -8.85 -21.90 14.05
CA ALA A 153 -10.27 -22.13 13.73
C ALA A 153 -11.00 -20.80 13.48
N THR A 154 -10.67 -19.76 14.24
CA THR A 154 -11.20 -18.41 14.06
C THR A 154 -10.66 -17.76 12.79
N LEU A 155 -9.36 -17.89 12.50
CA LEU A 155 -8.75 -17.41 11.25
C LEU A 155 -9.38 -18.07 10.01
N GLU A 156 -9.68 -19.37 10.08
CA GLU A 156 -10.36 -20.10 9.03
C GLU A 156 -11.77 -19.55 8.79
N ARG A 157 -12.57 -19.37 9.85
CA ARG A 157 -13.93 -18.79 9.74
C ARG A 157 -13.92 -17.34 9.24
N MET A 158 -12.87 -16.57 9.52
CA MET A 158 -12.65 -15.24 8.95
C MET A 158 -12.22 -15.27 7.47
N GLY A 159 -11.96 -16.45 6.90
CA GLY A 159 -11.51 -16.59 5.51
C GLY A 159 -10.11 -16.04 5.26
N ARG A 160 -9.23 -16.06 6.28
CA ARG A 160 -7.89 -15.46 6.20
C ARG A 160 -6.93 -16.24 5.30
N GLY A 161 -7.11 -17.57 5.24
CA GLY A 161 -6.30 -18.46 4.40
C GLY A 161 -4.88 -18.67 4.92
N TYR A 162 -4.63 -18.47 6.21
CA TYR A 162 -3.35 -18.75 6.86
C TYR A 162 -3.57 -19.13 8.33
N THR A 163 -2.57 -19.78 8.92
CA THR A 163 -2.55 -20.13 10.35
C THR A 163 -1.72 -19.11 11.15
N LYS A 164 -1.89 -19.12 12.47
CA LYS A 164 -1.07 -18.36 13.42
C LYS A 164 0.42 -18.63 13.19
N ASP A 165 0.81 -19.89 13.02
CA ASP A 165 2.22 -20.26 12.84
C ASP A 165 2.82 -19.70 11.54
N LEU A 166 2.06 -19.74 10.44
CA LEU A 166 2.46 -19.11 9.17
C LEU A 166 2.58 -17.58 9.29
N TYR A 167 1.66 -16.96 10.03
CA TYR A 167 1.72 -15.53 10.31
C TYR A 167 2.97 -15.16 11.13
N LEU A 168 3.27 -15.92 12.19
CA LEU A 168 4.47 -15.72 13.00
C LEU A 168 5.75 -15.94 12.20
N GLN A 169 5.77 -16.95 11.32
CA GLN A 169 6.89 -17.18 10.41
C GLN A 169 7.12 -15.99 9.48
N LEU A 170 6.06 -15.41 8.90
CA LEU A 170 6.15 -14.19 8.09
C LEU A 170 6.72 -13.02 8.91
N VAL A 171 6.26 -12.83 10.14
CA VAL A 171 6.78 -11.79 11.05
C VAL A 171 8.27 -11.99 11.32
N ASP A 172 8.70 -13.22 11.56
CA ASP A 172 10.10 -13.54 11.81
C ASP A 172 10.96 -13.29 10.57
N ASP A 173 10.48 -13.66 9.39
CA ASP A 173 11.20 -13.42 8.13
C ASP A 173 11.33 -11.91 7.84
N ILE A 174 10.29 -11.14 8.09
CA ILE A 174 10.33 -9.67 8.00
C ILE A 174 11.37 -9.09 8.96
N ARG A 175 11.41 -9.54 10.22
CA ARG A 175 12.38 -9.07 11.22
C ARG A 175 13.82 -9.45 10.88
N LYS A 176 14.05 -10.62 10.28
CA LYS A 176 15.38 -11.05 9.82
C LYS A 176 15.89 -10.16 8.69
N VAL A 177 15.02 -9.81 7.73
CA VAL A 177 15.40 -9.04 6.54
C VAL A 177 15.47 -7.54 6.83
N ILE A 178 14.58 -7.01 7.67
CA ILE A 178 14.48 -5.59 8.03
C ILE A 178 14.76 -5.42 9.53
N PRO A 179 16.04 -5.31 9.94
CA PRO A 179 16.39 -5.02 11.33
C PRO A 179 15.74 -3.71 11.81
N GLY A 180 15.12 -3.73 12.98
CA GLY A 180 14.46 -2.56 13.57
C GLY A 180 13.09 -2.21 12.98
N VAL A 181 12.49 -3.10 12.18
CA VAL A 181 11.13 -2.93 11.65
C VAL A 181 10.10 -2.75 12.77
N SER A 182 9.25 -1.73 12.63
CA SER A 182 8.10 -1.53 13.50
C SER A 182 6.87 -2.22 12.92
N LEU A 183 6.25 -3.11 13.68
CA LEU A 183 5.05 -3.83 13.27
C LEU A 183 3.84 -3.32 14.04
N THR A 184 2.74 -3.11 13.32
CA THR A 184 1.42 -2.81 13.91
C THR A 184 0.44 -3.86 13.42
N SER A 185 -0.58 -4.19 14.22
CA SER A 185 -1.53 -5.24 13.90
C SER A 185 -2.89 -4.92 14.51
N ASP A 186 -3.94 -5.47 13.91
CA ASP A 186 -5.31 -5.41 14.40
C ASP A 186 -5.73 -6.78 14.90
N PHE A 187 -6.53 -6.80 15.97
CA PHE A 187 -7.10 -8.01 16.57
C PHE A 187 -8.61 -7.84 16.76
N ILE A 188 -9.35 -8.93 16.56
CA ILE A 188 -10.79 -9.01 16.78
C ILE A 188 -11.01 -10.09 17.84
N ALA A 189 -11.71 -9.73 18.91
CA ALA A 189 -12.18 -10.64 19.94
C ALA A 189 -13.72 -10.68 19.93
N GLY A 190 -14.30 -11.79 20.35
CA GLY A 190 -15.74 -12.07 20.27
C GLY A 190 -16.22 -12.43 18.86
N PHE A 191 -15.38 -13.07 18.04
CA PHE A 191 -15.81 -13.53 16.72
C PHE A 191 -16.85 -14.65 16.83
N CYS A 192 -17.73 -14.79 15.84
CA CYS A 192 -18.78 -15.80 15.86
C CYS A 192 -18.21 -17.22 16.03
N GLY A 193 -18.52 -17.85 17.17
CA GLY A 193 -18.03 -19.19 17.53
C GLY A 193 -16.64 -19.22 18.17
N GLU A 194 -16.08 -18.08 18.57
CA GLU A 194 -14.90 -18.01 19.44
C GLU A 194 -15.24 -18.55 20.84
N THR A 195 -14.33 -19.32 21.42
CA THR A 195 -14.45 -19.96 22.74
C THR A 195 -13.27 -19.57 23.63
N GLU A 196 -13.35 -19.89 24.93
CA GLU A 196 -12.22 -19.75 25.88
C GLU A 196 -10.98 -20.54 25.45
#